data_AF-A0A9N9DAS8-F1
#
_entry.id   AF-A0A9N9DAS8-F1
#
_cell.length_a   1.000
_cell.length_b   1.000
_cell.length_c   1.000
_cell.angle_alpha   90.00
_cell.angle_beta   90.00
_cell.angle_gamma   90.00
#
_symmetry.space_group_name_H-M   'P 1'
#
loop_
_entity.id
_entity.type
_entity.pdbx_description
1 polymer ?
#
loop_
_entity_poly.entity_id
_entity_poly.type
_entity_poly.pdbx_seq_one_letter_code
_entity_poly.pdbx_strand_id
1 'polypeptide(L)'
;MNNTICELVSTTRGQAKINVNGYLLVKDKNRNNSFYWCCEKRGTMYCNGRAVTRLVNGQHHLQKTTDHNHGAEASRLAVIKAVNTVKKRARETSEPPAQIVQTVTASTSREIHPYLPSCNALCQSVKRLRRSELPAEPMKSRGNDSRETGNALARNLATSTIEKEEQRINEDTKDLKIEITDRAAQQLNIITAREKEPSNVLRVTVDSGGCHGFQYLYDLTEADKLQQDDVLFEKNGAKVVVDTTSLELINGAKIDYTEELVGSQFKVTDNPRAATACG
;
A
#
# COMPACT_ATOMS: atom_id res chain seq x y z
N MET A 1 -1.22 41.37 -4.46
CA MET A 1 -1.97 40.10 -4.30
C MET A 1 -1.00 38.98 -4.64
N ASN A 2 -0.66 38.13 -3.68
CA ASN A 2 0.33 37.06 -3.89
C ASN A 2 -0.25 36.06 -4.88
N ASN A 3 0.27 36.05 -6.11
CA ASN A 3 -0.22 35.25 -7.21
C ASN A 3 0.38 33.83 -7.19
N THR A 4 0.44 33.23 -6.01
CA THR A 4 1.06 31.91 -5.82
C THR A 4 0.15 30.84 -6.40
N ILE A 5 0.59 30.22 -7.49
CA ILE A 5 -0.11 29.09 -8.09
C ILE A 5 0.13 27.87 -7.19
N CYS A 6 -0.97 27.25 -6.75
CA CYS A 6 -0.92 26.02 -5.98
C CYS A 6 -0.65 24.85 -6.92
N GLU A 7 0.30 24.01 -6.56
CA GLU A 7 0.57 22.79 -7.32
C GLU A 7 -0.52 21.76 -7.05
N LEU A 8 -1.19 21.30 -8.12
CA LEU A 8 -2.22 20.26 -8.04
C LEU A 8 -1.56 18.89 -8.01
N VAL A 9 -1.95 18.07 -7.04
CA VAL A 9 -1.44 16.72 -6.84
C VAL A 9 -2.62 15.77 -6.80
N SER A 10 -2.69 14.85 -7.75
CA SER A 10 -3.70 13.79 -7.77
C SER A 10 -3.23 12.62 -6.89
N THR A 11 -4.13 12.11 -6.05
CA THR A 11 -3.88 10.89 -5.27
C THR A 11 -4.21 9.64 -6.06
N THR A 12 -3.80 8.48 -5.52
CA THR A 12 -4.10 7.16 -6.07
C THR A 12 -5.58 6.86 -6.22
N ARG A 13 -6.47 7.54 -5.46
CA ARG A 13 -7.93 7.41 -5.53
C ARG A 13 -8.62 8.51 -6.34
N GLY A 14 -7.85 9.34 -7.08
CA GLY A 14 -8.40 10.41 -7.93
C GLY A 14 -8.88 11.64 -7.17
N GLN A 15 -8.72 11.70 -5.84
CA GLN A 15 -9.01 12.92 -5.09
C GLN A 15 -7.95 13.98 -5.39
N ALA A 16 -8.42 15.15 -5.85
CA ALA A 16 -7.59 16.31 -6.09
C ALA A 16 -7.10 16.90 -4.77
N LYS A 17 -5.79 17.03 -4.63
CA LYS A 17 -5.13 17.75 -3.55
C LYS A 17 -4.36 18.92 -4.11
N ILE A 18 -4.14 19.93 -3.29
CA ILE A 18 -3.19 21.00 -3.58
C ILE A 18 -2.05 20.97 -2.59
N ASN A 19 -0.87 21.33 -3.05
CA ASN A 19 0.26 21.66 -2.20
C ASN A 19 0.32 23.18 -2.00
N VAL A 20 0.31 23.61 -0.75
CA VAL A 20 0.51 25.00 -0.34
C VAL A 20 1.67 25.02 0.65
N ASN A 21 2.82 25.56 0.24
CA ASN A 21 4.02 25.70 1.07
C ASN A 21 4.48 24.39 1.77
N GLY A 22 4.32 23.24 1.11
CA GLY A 22 4.71 21.93 1.66
C GLY A 22 3.61 21.25 2.50
N TYR A 23 2.42 21.86 2.61
CA TYR A 23 1.24 21.26 3.21
C TYR A 23 0.31 20.73 2.12
N LEU A 24 -0.13 19.47 2.28
CA LEU A 24 -1.13 18.87 1.41
C LEU A 24 -2.54 19.16 1.96
N LEU A 25 -3.38 19.74 1.09
CA LEU A 25 -4.77 20.01 1.40
C LEU A 25 -5.70 19.29 0.44
N VAL A 26 -6.79 18.75 0.99
CA VAL A 26 -7.86 18.06 0.28
C VAL A 26 -9.00 19.03 0.03
N LYS A 27 -9.69 18.87 -1.11
CA LYS A 27 -10.87 19.69 -1.45
C LYS A 27 -11.98 19.46 -0.41
N ASP A 28 -12.44 20.55 0.19
CA ASP A 28 -13.58 20.57 1.12
C ASP A 28 -14.87 20.94 0.36
N LYS A 29 -14.93 22.15 -0.20
CA LYS A 29 -16.10 22.67 -0.91
C LYS A 29 -15.71 23.69 -1.98
N ASN A 30 -16.61 23.98 -2.91
CA ASN A 30 -16.45 25.05 -3.91
C ASN A 30 -17.66 25.99 -3.91
N ARG A 31 -17.42 27.29 -4.11
CA ARG A 31 -18.45 28.32 -4.29
C ARG A 31 -17.93 29.42 -5.23
N ASN A 32 -18.70 29.81 -6.23
CA ASN A 32 -18.43 30.97 -7.10
C ASN A 32 -16.96 31.04 -7.56
N ASN A 33 -16.47 29.95 -8.17
CA ASN A 33 -15.10 29.82 -8.67
C ASN A 33 -13.98 29.89 -7.61
N SER A 34 -14.36 29.91 -6.33
CA SER A 34 -13.48 29.75 -5.18
C SER A 34 -13.57 28.34 -4.63
N PHE A 35 -12.42 27.75 -4.33
CA PHE A 35 -12.27 26.40 -3.82
C PHE A 35 -11.69 26.49 -2.42
N TYR A 36 -12.32 25.77 -1.49
CA TYR A 36 -11.94 25.70 -0.10
C TYR A 36 -11.30 24.34 0.14
N TRP A 37 -10.18 24.37 0.85
CA TRP A 37 -9.33 23.22 1.10
C TRP A 37 -9.11 23.07 2.59
N CYS A 38 -9.04 21.83 3.06
CA CYS A 38 -8.69 21.49 4.44
C CYS A 38 -7.43 20.63 4.46
N CYS A 39 -6.65 20.75 5.51
CA CYS A 39 -5.45 19.94 5.68
C CYS A 39 -5.78 18.44 5.68
N GLU A 40 -4.97 17.63 4.99
CA GLU A 40 -5.11 16.16 4.99
C GLU A 40 -5.00 15.57 6.41
N LYS A 41 -4.16 16.15 7.27
CA LYS A 41 -3.93 15.68 8.65
C LYS A 41 -5.00 16.16 9.64
N ARG A 42 -6.15 16.66 9.16
CA ARG A 42 -7.24 17.09 10.04
C ARG A 42 -7.80 15.97 10.89
N GLY A 43 -7.93 14.76 10.34
CA GLY A 43 -8.42 13.59 11.08
C GLY A 43 -7.37 12.95 11.98
N THR A 44 -6.08 13.04 11.63
CA THR A 44 -5.00 12.33 12.32
C THR A 44 -4.26 13.19 13.34
N MET A 45 -4.11 14.49 13.09
CA MET A 45 -3.39 15.45 13.95
C MET A 45 -4.28 16.61 14.41
N TYR A 46 -5.61 16.49 14.23
CA TYR A 46 -6.57 17.56 14.54
C TYR A 46 -6.19 18.92 13.91
N CYS A 47 -5.52 18.88 12.75
CA CYS A 47 -5.02 20.08 12.09
C CYS A 47 -6.17 20.94 11.54
N ASN A 48 -6.17 22.22 11.89
CA ASN A 48 -7.17 23.19 11.42
C ASN A 48 -6.71 24.00 10.20
N GLY A 49 -5.61 23.61 9.55
CA GLY A 49 -5.10 24.26 8.35
C GLY A 49 -6.14 24.32 7.22
N ARG A 50 -6.33 25.51 6.65
CA ARG A 50 -7.27 25.80 5.56
C ARG A 50 -6.56 26.59 4.47
N ALA A 51 -6.98 26.37 3.23
CA ALA A 51 -6.65 27.27 2.13
C ALA A 51 -7.89 27.60 1.29
N VAL A 52 -7.86 28.76 0.64
CA VAL A 52 -8.83 29.18 -0.35
C VAL A 52 -8.08 29.52 -1.62
N THR A 53 -8.50 28.94 -2.74
CA THR A 53 -7.93 29.20 -4.06
C THR A 53 -9.01 29.66 -5.01
N ARG A 54 -8.66 30.51 -5.97
CA ARG A 54 -9.53 30.86 -7.10
C ARG A 54 -9.04 30.14 -8.36
N LEU A 55 -9.94 29.55 -9.12
CA LEU A 55 -9.57 28.91 -10.38
C LEU A 55 -9.52 29.96 -11.50
N VAL A 56 -8.35 30.17 -12.08
CA VAL A 56 -8.11 31.12 -13.18
C VAL A 56 -7.33 30.36 -14.25
N ASN A 57 -7.84 30.34 -15.49
CA ASN A 57 -7.22 29.62 -16.61
C ASN A 57 -6.89 28.14 -16.32
N GLY A 58 -7.75 27.46 -15.54
CA GLY A 58 -7.54 26.08 -15.13
C GLY A 58 -6.49 25.88 -14.02
N GLN A 59 -5.89 26.95 -13.49
CA GLN A 59 -4.91 26.91 -12.42
C GLN A 59 -5.49 27.46 -11.10
N HIS A 60 -5.10 26.85 -9.98
CA HIS A 60 -5.54 27.26 -8.65
C HIS A 60 -4.61 28.35 -8.10
N HIS A 61 -5.10 29.59 -8.03
CA HIS A 61 -4.37 30.72 -7.46
C HIS A 61 -4.71 30.87 -5.98
N LEU A 62 -3.72 30.82 -5.11
CA LEU A 62 -3.91 30.96 -3.66
C LEU A 62 -4.46 32.35 -3.32
N GLN A 63 -5.54 32.40 -2.56
CA GLN A 63 -6.14 33.64 -2.07
C GLN A 63 -5.86 33.81 -0.57
N LYS A 64 -6.05 32.73 0.20
CA LYS A 64 -5.87 32.74 1.65
C LYS A 64 -5.36 31.38 2.12
N THR A 65 -4.52 31.38 3.14
CA THR A 65 -4.11 30.18 3.88
C THR A 65 -4.11 30.49 5.37
N THR A 66 -4.22 29.45 6.20
CA THR A 66 -4.04 29.54 7.65
C THR A 66 -2.85 28.71 8.08
N ASP A 67 -2.39 28.94 9.31
CA ASP A 67 -1.29 28.17 9.89
C ASP A 67 -1.69 26.72 10.19
N HIS A 68 -0.68 25.87 10.29
CA HIS A 68 -0.77 24.46 10.60
C HIS A 68 -0.12 24.19 11.95
N ASN A 69 -0.60 23.16 12.66
CA ASN A 69 -0.08 22.71 13.95
C ASN A 69 0.97 21.58 13.80
N HIS A 70 1.48 21.37 12.59
CA HIS A 70 2.49 20.36 12.28
C HIS A 70 3.47 20.95 11.25
N GLY A 71 4.65 20.36 11.12
CA GLY A 71 5.64 20.77 10.12
C GLY A 71 5.18 20.46 8.69
N ALA A 72 5.73 21.19 7.72
CA ALA A 72 5.56 20.90 6.30
C ALA A 72 6.23 19.58 5.94
N GLU A 73 5.55 18.72 5.17
CA GLU A 73 6.04 17.39 4.77
C GLU A 73 6.49 17.43 3.30
N ALA A 74 7.56 18.18 2.99
CA ALA A 74 8.08 18.32 1.62
C ALA A 74 8.41 16.95 0.97
N SER A 75 8.92 16.00 1.77
CA SER A 75 9.19 14.63 1.32
C SER A 75 7.93 13.90 0.84
N ARG A 76 6.76 14.16 1.44
CA ARG A 76 5.51 13.50 1.07
C ARG A 76 5.01 13.93 -0.31
N LEU A 77 5.26 15.17 -0.69
CA LEU A 77 4.97 15.65 -2.04
C LEU A 77 5.84 14.93 -3.08
N ALA A 78 7.14 14.80 -2.81
CA ALA A 78 8.08 14.13 -3.70
C ALA A 78 7.74 12.64 -3.86
N VAL A 79 7.30 11.96 -2.78
CA VAL A 79 6.76 10.60 -2.84
C VAL A 79 5.55 10.51 -3.78
N ILE A 80 4.56 11.40 -3.63
CA ILE A 80 3.37 11.36 -4.49
C ILE A 80 3.74 11.60 -5.96
N LYS A 81 4.66 12.53 -6.23
CA LYS A 81 5.17 12.77 -7.59
C LYS A 81 5.84 11.52 -8.16
N ALA A 82 6.70 10.85 -7.40
CA ALA A 82 7.36 9.62 -7.83
C ALA A 82 6.33 8.53 -8.19
N VAL A 83 5.33 8.29 -7.32
CA VAL A 83 4.25 7.33 -7.57
C VAL A 83 3.44 7.69 -8.82
N ASN A 84 3.13 8.97 -9.02
CA ASN A 84 2.41 9.42 -10.21
C ASN A 84 3.24 9.26 -11.48
N THR A 85 4.56 9.46 -11.42
CA THR A 85 5.47 9.19 -12.54
C THR A 85 5.50 7.71 -12.90
N VAL A 86 5.54 6.80 -11.90
CA VAL A 86 5.41 5.34 -12.14
C VAL A 86 4.11 5.04 -12.89
N LYS A 87 2.98 5.59 -12.42
CA LYS A 87 1.67 5.37 -13.06
C LYS A 87 1.59 5.94 -14.46
N LYS A 88 2.21 7.10 -14.70
CA LYS A 88 2.26 7.72 -16.02
C LYS A 88 3.05 6.84 -17.00
N ARG A 89 4.26 6.41 -16.63
CA ARG A 89 5.07 5.48 -17.44
C ARG A 89 4.37 4.14 -17.67
N ALA A 90 3.62 3.64 -16.69
CA ALA A 90 2.85 2.41 -16.81
C ALA A 90 1.82 2.46 -17.95
N ARG A 91 1.21 3.63 -18.19
CA ARG A 91 0.25 3.87 -19.29
C ARG A 91 0.96 4.13 -20.62
N GLU A 92 2.05 4.89 -20.59
CA GLU A 92 2.72 5.38 -21.80
C GLU A 92 3.70 4.39 -22.41
N THR A 93 4.16 3.39 -21.65
CA THR A 93 5.20 2.45 -22.08
C THR A 93 4.76 1.00 -21.89
N SER A 94 5.38 0.10 -22.64
CA SER A 94 5.25 -1.37 -22.47
C SER A 94 6.39 -1.97 -21.64
N GLU A 95 7.18 -1.14 -20.95
CA GLU A 95 8.29 -1.59 -20.10
C GLU A 95 7.81 -2.55 -19.00
N PRO A 96 8.60 -3.57 -18.60
CA PRO A 96 8.29 -4.43 -17.46
C PRO A 96 8.06 -3.61 -16.17
N PRO A 97 7.12 -4.00 -15.28
CA PRO A 97 6.84 -3.27 -14.04
C PRO A 97 8.08 -2.99 -13.18
N ALA A 98 8.97 -3.98 -13.04
CA ALA A 98 10.21 -3.85 -12.27
C ALA A 98 11.12 -2.78 -12.85
N GLN A 99 11.24 -2.70 -14.18
CA GLN A 99 12.07 -1.72 -14.87
C GLN A 99 11.53 -0.29 -14.70
N ILE A 100 10.21 -0.11 -14.77
CA ILE A 100 9.56 1.19 -14.51
C ILE A 100 9.86 1.65 -13.09
N VAL A 101 9.64 0.78 -12.11
CA VAL A 101 9.84 1.09 -10.69
C VAL A 101 11.30 1.39 -10.39
N GLN A 102 12.23 0.57 -10.89
CA GLN A 102 13.66 0.77 -10.72
C GLN A 102 14.11 2.10 -11.32
N THR A 103 13.66 2.43 -12.53
CA THR A 103 14.04 3.67 -13.22
C THR A 103 13.57 4.91 -12.45
N VAL A 104 12.30 4.91 -12.01
CA VAL A 104 11.74 6.06 -11.29
C VAL A 104 12.36 6.18 -9.89
N THR A 105 12.58 5.06 -9.20
CA THR A 105 13.20 5.08 -7.86
C THR A 105 14.64 5.58 -7.95
N ALA A 106 15.41 5.14 -8.96
CA ALA A 106 16.77 5.61 -9.19
C ALA A 106 16.86 7.10 -9.54
N SER A 107 15.84 7.68 -10.16
CA SER A 107 15.78 9.11 -10.49
C SER A 107 15.19 9.99 -9.37
N THR A 108 14.87 9.42 -8.21
CA THR A 108 14.30 10.17 -7.06
C THR A 108 15.33 10.30 -5.93
N SER A 109 15.22 11.37 -5.14
CA SER A 109 16.10 11.63 -4.01
C SER A 109 16.07 10.48 -2.98
N ARG A 110 17.25 10.03 -2.51
CA ARG A 110 17.35 8.95 -1.51
C ARG A 110 16.65 9.28 -0.19
N GLU A 111 16.53 10.57 0.15
CA GLU A 111 15.84 11.06 1.35
C GLU A 111 14.34 10.71 1.39
N ILE A 112 13.73 10.41 0.24
CA ILE A 112 12.31 10.04 0.15
C ILE A 112 12.06 8.54 0.10
N HIS A 113 13.12 7.73 -0.11
CA HIS A 113 13.01 6.28 -0.28
C HIS A 113 12.32 5.57 0.89
N PRO A 114 12.57 5.93 2.17
CA PRO A 114 11.86 5.34 3.30
C PRO A 114 10.34 5.57 3.30
N TYR A 115 9.87 6.58 2.57
CA TYR A 115 8.46 6.95 2.49
C TYR A 115 7.79 6.48 1.19
N LEU A 116 8.55 5.87 0.28
CA LEU A 116 7.99 5.28 -0.94
C LEU A 116 7.29 3.95 -0.59
N PRO A 117 6.20 3.61 -1.30
CA PRO A 117 5.68 2.25 -1.27
C PRO A 117 6.75 1.26 -1.73
N SER A 118 6.68 0.01 -1.25
CA SER A 118 7.64 -1.02 -1.64
C SER A 118 7.69 -1.22 -3.15
N CYS A 119 8.84 -1.67 -3.66
CA CYS A 119 8.99 -1.99 -5.09
C CYS A 119 7.90 -2.94 -5.59
N ASN A 120 7.52 -3.92 -4.75
CA ASN A 120 6.45 -4.87 -5.05
C ASN A 120 5.07 -4.19 -5.13
N ALA A 121 4.73 -3.32 -4.17
CA ALA A 121 3.47 -2.57 -4.19
C ALA A 121 3.36 -1.66 -5.43
N LEU A 122 4.47 -1.03 -5.84
CA LEU A 122 4.52 -0.23 -7.07
C LEU A 122 4.38 -1.10 -8.32
N CYS A 123 5.07 -2.24 -8.39
CA CYS A 123 4.95 -3.20 -9.48
C CYS A 123 3.52 -3.74 -9.62
N GLN A 124 2.87 -4.12 -8.52
CA GLN A 124 1.47 -4.55 -8.51
C GLN A 124 0.53 -3.42 -8.96
N SER A 125 0.81 -2.18 -8.56
CA SER A 125 0.06 -1.01 -9.02
C SER A 125 0.14 -0.85 -10.54
N VAL A 126 1.33 -1.04 -11.14
CA VAL A 126 1.52 -1.03 -12.61
C VAL A 126 0.71 -2.16 -13.26
N LYS A 127 0.81 -3.40 -12.75
CA LYS A 127 0.08 -4.56 -13.30
C LYS A 127 -1.44 -4.35 -13.25
N ARG A 128 -1.96 -3.89 -12.11
CA ARG A 128 -3.39 -3.61 -11.92
C ARG A 128 -3.88 -2.52 -12.87
N LEU A 129 -3.10 -1.44 -13.01
CA LEU A 129 -3.44 -0.31 -13.85
C LEU A 129 -3.53 -0.73 -15.33
N ARG A 130 -2.54 -1.48 -15.82
CA ARG A 130 -2.59 -2.03 -17.19
C ARG A 130 -3.75 -3.00 -17.39
N ARG A 131 -4.03 -3.87 -16.41
CA ARG A 131 -5.17 -4.80 -16.47
C ARG A 131 -6.51 -4.06 -16.55
N SER A 132 -6.65 -2.94 -15.83
CA SER A 132 -7.88 -2.13 -15.87
C SER A 132 -8.07 -1.34 -17.17
N GLU A 133 -7.02 -1.19 -17.97
CA GLU A 133 -7.04 -0.51 -19.28
C GLU A 133 -7.14 -1.48 -20.46
N LEU A 134 -7.07 -2.79 -20.22
CA LEU A 134 -7.33 -3.78 -21.26
C LEU A 134 -8.81 -3.67 -21.69
N PRO A 135 -9.11 -3.66 -22.99
CA PRO A 135 -10.48 -3.74 -23.48
C PRO A 135 -11.18 -4.94 -22.86
N ALA A 136 -12.43 -4.77 -22.42
CA ALA A 136 -13.25 -5.89 -21.94
C ALA A 136 -13.26 -6.98 -23.03
N GLU A 137 -12.81 -8.19 -22.70
CA GLU A 137 -12.92 -9.30 -23.64
C GLU A 137 -14.40 -9.52 -23.98
N PRO A 138 -14.77 -9.68 -25.26
CA PRO A 138 -16.13 -10.00 -25.63
C PRO A 138 -16.53 -11.32 -24.97
N MET A 139 -17.66 -11.32 -24.27
CA MET A 139 -18.24 -12.53 -23.67
C MET A 139 -18.34 -13.61 -24.75
N LYS A 140 -17.53 -14.67 -24.65
CA LYS A 140 -17.63 -15.84 -25.52
C LYS A 140 -18.94 -16.55 -25.24
N SER A 141 -19.91 -16.36 -26.13
CA SER A 141 -21.09 -17.23 -26.22
C SER A 141 -20.61 -18.65 -26.51
N ARG A 142 -21.06 -19.60 -25.70
CA ARG A 142 -20.89 -21.03 -25.97
C ARG A 142 -21.64 -21.37 -27.25
N GLY A 143 -20.90 -21.64 -28.32
CA GLY A 143 -21.40 -22.25 -29.55
C GLY A 143 -20.31 -23.16 -30.11
N ASN A 144 -20.61 -24.45 -30.23
CA ASN A 144 -19.87 -25.39 -31.06
C ASN A 144 -19.86 -24.87 -32.50
N ASP A 145 -18.71 -24.74 -33.14
CA ASP A 145 -18.37 -25.51 -34.34
C ASP A 145 -16.93 -25.23 -34.78
N SER A 146 -16.51 -25.95 -35.80
CA SER A 146 -15.18 -26.42 -36.10
C SER A 146 -14.34 -25.53 -37.03
N ARG A 147 -13.02 -25.74 -36.94
CA ARG A 147 -11.95 -25.41 -37.91
C ARG A 147 -11.74 -23.93 -38.27
N GLU A 148 -10.59 -23.39 -37.85
CA GLU A 148 -9.73 -22.66 -38.78
C GLU A 148 -8.26 -22.64 -38.30
N THR A 149 -7.41 -23.14 -39.18
CA THR A 149 -5.95 -23.21 -39.12
C THR A 149 -5.32 -21.83 -39.35
N GLY A 150 -4.33 -21.44 -38.54
CA GLY A 150 -3.44 -20.32 -38.90
C GLY A 150 -2.61 -19.74 -37.77
N ASN A 151 -1.28 -19.92 -37.86
CA ASN A 151 -0.19 -19.24 -37.14
C ASN A 151 0.09 -19.63 -35.67
N ALA A 152 0.82 -20.73 -35.51
CA ALA A 152 1.34 -21.27 -34.24
C ALA A 152 2.85 -21.01 -33.99
N LEU A 153 3.52 -20.10 -34.70
CA LEU A 153 5.00 -19.99 -34.61
C LEU A 153 5.56 -18.72 -33.93
N ALA A 154 4.77 -17.66 -33.73
CA ALA A 154 5.28 -16.42 -33.11
C ALA A 154 4.88 -16.20 -31.63
N ARG A 155 4.01 -17.06 -31.07
CA ARG A 155 3.52 -16.94 -29.67
C ARG A 155 4.23 -17.85 -28.66
N ASN A 156 5.08 -18.77 -29.11
CA ASN A 156 5.63 -19.81 -28.22
C ASN A 156 6.97 -19.45 -27.56
N LEU A 157 7.68 -18.40 -28.00
CA LEU A 157 8.97 -18.04 -27.41
C LEU A 157 8.84 -17.13 -26.17
N ALA A 158 7.92 -16.16 -26.16
CA ALA A 158 7.76 -15.21 -25.05
C ALA A 158 6.94 -15.77 -23.87
N THR A 159 6.08 -16.76 -24.12
CA THR A 159 5.18 -17.33 -23.12
C THR A 159 5.91 -18.34 -22.21
N SER A 160 6.94 -19.03 -22.73
CA SER A 160 7.70 -20.02 -21.97
C SER A 160 8.60 -19.43 -20.87
N THR A 161 8.93 -18.14 -20.95
CA THR A 161 9.77 -17.45 -19.94
C THR A 161 8.92 -16.87 -18.81
N ILE A 162 7.74 -16.33 -19.16
CA ILE A 162 6.80 -15.71 -18.21
C ILE A 162 6.11 -16.78 -17.35
N GLU A 163 5.72 -17.92 -17.93
CA GLU A 163 5.13 -19.03 -17.17
C GLU A 163 6.14 -19.69 -16.21
N LYS A 164 7.42 -19.73 -16.60
CA LYS A 164 8.50 -20.26 -15.74
C LYS A 164 8.87 -19.31 -14.59
N GLU A 165 8.72 -18.00 -14.76
CA GLU A 165 8.91 -17.03 -13.67
C GLU A 165 7.72 -16.99 -12.69
N GLU A 166 6.48 -17.05 -13.19
CA GLU A 166 5.29 -17.13 -12.33
C GLU A 166 5.19 -18.45 -11.55
N GLN A 167 5.70 -19.55 -12.10
CA GLN A 167 5.82 -20.83 -11.38
C GLN A 167 6.92 -20.81 -10.31
N ARG A 168 8.06 -20.15 -10.57
CA ARG A 168 9.13 -20.00 -9.56
C ARG A 168 8.70 -19.16 -8.36
N ILE A 169 7.95 -18.07 -8.58
CA ILE A 169 7.45 -17.20 -7.50
C ILE A 169 6.34 -17.87 -6.67
N ASN A 170 5.56 -18.77 -7.28
CA ASN A 170 4.53 -19.55 -6.57
C ASN A 170 5.08 -20.74 -5.78
N GLU A 171 6.30 -21.21 -6.05
CA GLU A 171 6.98 -22.18 -5.17
C GLU A 171 7.61 -21.50 -3.96
N ASP A 172 8.20 -20.32 -4.11
CA ASP A 172 8.90 -19.62 -3.02
C ASP A 172 7.97 -19.09 -1.90
N THR A 173 6.70 -18.83 -2.20
CA THR A 173 5.69 -18.40 -1.19
C THR A 173 5.02 -19.57 -0.46
N LYS A 174 5.20 -20.81 -0.93
CA LYS A 174 4.58 -22.00 -0.32
C LYS A 174 5.25 -22.44 0.99
N ASP A 175 6.48 -21.98 1.23
CA ASP A 175 7.28 -22.34 2.40
C ASP A 175 7.38 -21.23 3.47
N LEU A 176 6.71 -20.09 3.26
CA LEU A 176 6.64 -19.04 4.27
C LEU A 176 5.69 -19.46 5.39
N LYS A 177 6.23 -19.59 6.60
CA LYS A 177 5.49 -20.09 7.77
C LYS A 177 5.68 -19.17 8.97
N ILE A 178 4.65 -19.03 9.77
CA ILE A 178 4.74 -18.50 11.13
C ILE A 178 4.09 -19.48 12.08
N GLU A 179 4.52 -19.47 13.33
CA GLU A 179 3.92 -20.28 14.38
C GLU A 179 3.15 -19.38 15.36
N ILE A 180 1.97 -19.81 15.79
CA ILE A 180 1.20 -19.14 16.84
C ILE A 180 1.46 -19.91 18.14
N THR A 181 1.86 -19.25 19.23
CA THR A 181 2.02 -19.93 20.52
C THR A 181 0.67 -20.29 21.12
N ASP A 182 0.64 -21.29 22.02
CA ASP A 182 -0.61 -21.67 22.68
C ASP A 182 -1.17 -20.53 23.54
N ARG A 183 -0.29 -19.73 24.14
CA ARG A 183 -0.67 -18.53 24.91
C ARG A 183 -1.32 -17.48 24.03
N ALA A 184 -0.73 -17.18 22.87
CA ALA A 184 -1.32 -16.25 21.93
C ALA A 184 -2.67 -16.73 21.41
N ALA A 185 -2.79 -18.02 21.08
CA ALA A 185 -4.05 -18.60 20.63
C ALA A 185 -5.15 -18.52 21.72
N GLN A 186 -4.82 -18.88 22.97
CA GLN A 186 -5.77 -18.79 24.08
C GLN A 186 -6.23 -17.35 24.33
N GLN A 187 -5.30 -16.40 24.37
CA GLN A 187 -5.63 -15.00 24.63
C GLN A 187 -6.41 -14.38 23.48
N LEU A 188 -6.08 -14.70 22.23
CA LEU A 188 -6.86 -14.22 21.08
C LEU A 188 -8.30 -14.73 21.14
N ASN A 189 -8.51 -16.00 21.47
CA ASN A 189 -9.86 -16.56 21.65
C ASN A 189 -10.64 -15.90 22.80
N ILE A 190 -9.97 -15.55 23.91
CA ILE A 190 -10.60 -14.82 25.02
C ILE A 190 -11.03 -13.42 24.57
N ILE A 191 -10.18 -12.72 23.82
CA ILE A 191 -10.47 -11.37 23.32
C ILE A 191 -11.63 -11.40 22.33
N THR A 192 -11.62 -12.30 21.34
CA THR A 192 -12.70 -12.41 20.34
C THR A 192 -14.02 -12.85 20.96
N ALA A 193 -14.00 -13.70 22.00
CA ALA A 193 -15.20 -14.09 22.74
C ALA A 193 -15.78 -12.94 23.59
N ARG A 194 -14.92 -12.08 24.18
CA ARG A 194 -15.36 -10.92 24.98
C ARG A 194 -15.98 -9.82 24.15
N GLU A 195 -15.40 -9.53 22.98
CA GLU A 195 -15.87 -8.47 22.07
C GLU A 195 -17.19 -8.82 21.36
N LYS A 196 -17.72 -10.05 21.54
CA LYS A 196 -18.90 -10.59 20.82
C LYS A 196 -18.75 -10.61 19.29
N GLU A 197 -17.53 -10.46 18.79
CA GLU A 197 -17.19 -10.46 17.37
C GLU A 197 -16.28 -11.67 17.08
N PRO A 198 -16.84 -12.89 16.98
CA PRO A 198 -16.08 -14.13 16.78
C PRO A 198 -15.40 -14.20 15.39
N SER A 199 -15.74 -13.29 14.48
CA SER A 199 -15.12 -13.13 13.16
C SER A 199 -13.85 -12.30 13.18
N ASN A 200 -13.46 -11.73 14.33
CA ASN A 200 -12.25 -10.93 14.41
C ASN A 200 -11.00 -11.80 14.31
N VAL A 201 -10.03 -11.30 13.54
CA VAL A 201 -8.73 -11.90 13.32
C VAL A 201 -7.64 -10.91 13.72
N LEU A 202 -6.55 -11.42 14.29
CA LEU A 202 -5.40 -10.59 14.65
C LEU A 202 -4.58 -10.34 13.39
N ARG A 203 -4.51 -9.10 12.93
CA ARG A 203 -3.59 -8.69 11.87
C ARG A 203 -2.22 -8.34 12.46
N VAL A 204 -1.17 -8.91 11.87
CA VAL A 204 0.22 -8.58 12.17
C VAL A 204 0.85 -7.91 10.95
N THR A 205 1.37 -6.71 11.12
CA THR A 205 2.09 -5.97 10.09
C THR A 205 3.49 -5.63 10.59
N VAL A 206 4.48 -5.80 9.71
CA VAL A 206 5.88 -5.54 9.99
C VAL A 206 6.29 -4.32 9.19
N ASP A 207 6.70 -3.27 9.88
CA ASP A 207 7.31 -2.10 9.27
C ASP A 207 8.83 -2.17 9.45
N SER A 208 9.57 -1.63 8.49
CA SER A 208 10.98 -1.32 8.70
C SER A 208 11.04 -0.14 9.65
N GLY A 209 11.15 -0.39 10.95
CA GLY A 209 11.49 0.65 11.91
C GLY A 209 12.84 1.28 11.54
N GLY A 210 13.16 2.42 12.15
CA GLY A 210 14.38 3.18 11.84
C GLY A 210 15.68 2.44 12.18
N CYS A 211 16.67 3.14 12.74
CA CYS A 211 17.99 2.54 13.06
C CYS A 211 17.97 1.36 14.05
N HIS A 212 16.80 0.97 14.58
CA HIS A 212 16.62 -0.04 15.62
C HIS A 212 15.93 -1.34 15.11
N GLY A 213 15.69 -1.48 13.80
CA GLY A 213 15.17 -2.72 13.20
C GLY A 213 13.65 -2.72 12.97
N PHE A 214 13.03 -3.90 12.93
CA PHE A 214 11.61 -4.05 12.60
C PHE A 214 10.66 -3.54 13.69
N GLN A 215 9.61 -2.84 13.28
CA GLN A 215 8.48 -2.48 14.13
C GLN A 215 7.30 -3.38 13.82
N TYR A 216 6.74 -4.01 14.84
CA TYR A 216 5.57 -4.89 14.69
C TYR A 216 4.31 -4.16 15.14
N LEU A 217 3.31 -4.15 14.27
CA LEU A 217 2.00 -3.57 14.51
C LEU A 217 0.96 -4.70 14.61
N TYR A 218 0.05 -4.57 15.55
CA TYR A 218 -1.01 -5.54 15.83
C TYR A 218 -2.35 -4.84 15.79
N ASP A 219 -3.30 -5.38 15.03
CA ASP A 219 -4.65 -4.82 14.93
C ASP A 219 -5.69 -5.95 14.95
N LEU A 220 -6.89 -5.67 15.44
CA LEU A 220 -8.02 -6.60 15.35
C LEU A 220 -8.91 -6.16 14.20
N THR A 221 -9.00 -7.00 13.17
CA THR A 221 -9.83 -6.74 11.99
C THR A 221 -10.88 -7.82 11.82
N GLU A 222 -12.00 -7.46 11.20
CA GLU A 222 -13.03 -8.42 10.81
C GLU A 222 -12.52 -9.31 9.65
N ALA A 223 -12.89 -10.59 9.64
CA ALA A 223 -12.48 -11.56 8.61
C ALA A 223 -13.01 -11.25 7.19
N ASP A 224 -14.04 -10.41 7.06
CA ASP A 224 -14.57 -9.96 5.76
C ASP A 224 -13.77 -8.81 5.13
N LYS A 225 -12.92 -8.14 5.93
CA LYS A 225 -12.02 -7.06 5.50
C LYS A 225 -10.62 -7.55 5.10
N LEU A 226 -10.43 -8.87 5.01
CA LEU A 226 -9.17 -9.45 4.56
C LEU A 226 -8.85 -9.04 3.13
N GLN A 227 -7.59 -8.71 2.90
CA GLN A 227 -7.07 -8.32 1.60
C GLN A 227 -6.63 -9.56 0.80
N GLN A 228 -6.47 -9.42 -0.51
CA GLN A 228 -6.11 -10.56 -1.37
C GLN A 228 -4.66 -11.05 -1.14
N ASP A 229 -3.82 -10.18 -0.59
CA ASP A 229 -2.41 -10.39 -0.24
C ASP A 229 -2.21 -10.79 1.24
N ASP A 230 -3.31 -11.07 1.94
CA ASP A 230 -3.27 -11.56 3.31
C ASP A 230 -3.15 -13.09 3.35
N VAL A 231 -2.26 -13.59 4.20
CA VAL A 231 -2.12 -15.01 4.51
C VAL A 231 -2.70 -15.28 5.90
N LEU A 232 -3.67 -16.18 5.97
CA LEU A 232 -4.37 -16.55 7.20
C LEU A 232 -3.71 -17.78 7.84
N PHE A 233 -3.36 -17.66 9.11
CA PHE A 233 -2.84 -18.72 9.96
C PHE A 233 -3.85 -19.00 11.07
N GLU A 234 -4.11 -20.28 11.32
CA GLU A 234 -5.06 -20.71 12.34
C GLU A 234 -4.41 -21.68 13.31
N LYS A 235 -4.65 -21.48 14.61
CA LYS A 235 -4.29 -22.43 15.66
C LYS A 235 -5.34 -22.44 16.76
N ASN A 236 -5.89 -23.61 17.08
CA ASN A 236 -6.87 -23.79 18.16
C ASN A 236 -8.05 -22.79 18.08
N GLY A 237 -8.54 -22.50 16.87
CA GLY A 237 -9.62 -21.53 16.62
C GLY A 237 -9.20 -20.05 16.59
N ALA A 238 -7.97 -19.75 17.00
CA ALA A 238 -7.40 -18.41 16.92
C ALA A 238 -6.90 -18.13 15.51
N LYS A 239 -7.31 -17.00 14.93
CA LYS A 239 -7.00 -16.62 13.55
C LYS A 239 -6.09 -15.40 13.51
N VAL A 240 -4.94 -15.57 12.88
CA VAL A 240 -3.95 -14.52 12.68
C VAL A 240 -3.79 -14.29 11.18
N VAL A 241 -3.78 -13.04 10.76
CA VAL A 241 -3.56 -12.66 9.37
C VAL A 241 -2.29 -11.84 9.23
N VAL A 242 -1.50 -12.12 8.20
CA VAL A 242 -0.25 -11.42 7.91
C VAL A 242 -0.21 -11.12 6.42
N ASP A 243 0.04 -9.87 6.04
CA ASP A 243 0.24 -9.55 4.63
C ASP A 243 1.53 -10.21 4.10
N THR A 244 1.57 -10.58 2.82
CA THR A 244 2.72 -11.31 2.24
C THR A 244 4.06 -10.59 2.47
N THR A 245 4.08 -9.25 2.47
CA THR A 245 5.32 -8.48 2.68
C THR A 245 5.83 -8.65 4.10
N SER A 246 4.94 -8.50 5.08
CA SER A 246 5.23 -8.76 6.48
C SER A 246 5.65 -10.21 6.70
N LEU A 247 4.97 -11.16 6.06
CA LEU A 247 5.24 -12.59 6.18
C LEU A 247 6.67 -12.96 5.74
N GLU A 248 7.20 -12.33 4.69
CA GLU A 248 8.60 -12.50 4.29
C GLU A 248 9.59 -12.05 5.39
N LEU A 249 9.26 -10.99 6.12
CA LEU A 249 10.10 -10.41 7.19
C LEU A 249 10.02 -11.16 8.51
N ILE A 250 8.95 -11.92 8.74
CA ILE A 250 8.76 -12.74 9.95
C ILE A 250 8.69 -14.23 9.64
N ASN A 251 9.16 -14.66 8.47
CA ASN A 251 9.17 -16.07 8.11
C ASN A 251 9.99 -16.90 9.12
N GLY A 252 9.37 -17.90 9.71
CA GLY A 252 9.92 -18.74 10.78
C GLY A 252 9.76 -18.17 12.18
N ALA A 253 9.14 -16.99 12.34
CA ALA A 253 8.90 -16.38 13.64
C ALA A 253 7.69 -16.97 14.36
N LYS A 254 7.57 -16.64 15.64
CA LYS A 254 6.45 -17.02 16.50
C LYS A 254 5.65 -15.81 16.96
N ILE A 255 4.33 -15.88 16.83
CA ILE A 255 3.41 -14.91 17.41
C ILE A 255 3.06 -15.37 18.82
N ASP A 256 3.55 -14.64 19.82
CA ASP A 256 3.32 -14.91 21.24
C ASP A 256 2.48 -13.81 21.90
N TYR A 257 2.00 -14.09 23.11
CA TYR A 257 1.36 -13.13 24.00
C TYR A 257 2.08 -13.12 25.33
N THR A 258 2.61 -11.96 25.71
CA THR A 258 3.39 -11.77 26.93
C THR A 258 2.62 -10.90 27.91
N GLU A 259 2.56 -11.34 29.17
CA GLU A 259 2.01 -10.59 30.29
C GLU A 259 3.17 -10.13 31.17
N GLU A 260 3.50 -8.83 31.11
CA GLU A 260 4.51 -8.20 31.94
C GLU A 260 3.84 -7.32 33.00
N LEU A 261 4.60 -6.93 34.04
CA LEU A 261 4.12 -6.05 35.11
C LEU A 261 3.56 -4.70 34.59
N VAL A 262 4.08 -4.24 33.45
CA VAL A 262 3.73 -2.95 32.84
C VAL A 262 2.59 -3.07 31.82
N GLY A 263 2.17 -4.28 31.48
CA GLY A 263 1.09 -4.52 30.52
C GLY A 263 1.20 -5.87 29.81
N SER A 264 0.13 -6.23 29.13
CA SER A 264 0.03 -7.46 28.35
C SER A 264 -0.12 -7.13 26.87
N GLN A 265 0.68 -7.77 26.00
CA GLN A 265 0.64 -7.50 24.57
C GLN A 265 1.01 -8.71 23.71
N PHE A 266 0.55 -8.71 22.46
CA PHE A 266 1.08 -9.59 21.43
C PHE A 266 2.51 -9.18 21.05
N LYS A 267 3.33 -10.18 20.72
CA LYS A 267 4.73 -10.00 20.38
C LYS A 267 5.20 -11.04 19.36
N VAL A 268 5.87 -10.59 18.31
CA VAL A 268 6.66 -11.45 17.44
C VAL A 268 7.95 -11.82 18.17
N THR A 269 8.20 -13.11 18.32
CA THR A 269 9.36 -13.71 19.00
C THR A 269 10.06 -14.68 18.06
N ASP A 270 11.30 -15.05 18.37
CA ASP A 270 12.11 -16.00 17.59
C ASP A 270 12.18 -15.68 16.09
N ASN A 271 12.16 -14.41 15.68
CA ASN A 271 12.23 -14.04 14.27
C ASN A 271 13.67 -14.25 13.74
N PRO A 272 13.93 -15.26 12.88
CA PRO A 272 15.28 -15.53 12.36
C PRO A 272 15.78 -14.41 11.43
N ARG A 273 14.89 -13.54 10.94
CA ARG A 273 15.23 -12.42 10.06
C ARG A 273 15.49 -11.11 10.80
N ALA A 274 15.16 -11.02 12.09
CA ALA A 274 15.35 -9.79 12.87
C ALA A 274 16.82 -9.50 13.20
N ALA A 275 17.67 -10.53 13.32
CA ALA A 275 19.08 -10.40 13.68
C ALA A 275 19.95 -9.82 12.55
N THR A 276 19.50 -9.87 11.29
CA THR A 276 20.27 -9.45 10.11
C THR A 276 20.14 -7.96 9.78
N ALA A 277 19.39 -7.19 10.57
CA ALA A 277 19.00 -5.81 10.26
C ALA A 277 19.97 -4.72 10.78
N CYS A 278 21.08 -5.08 11.45
CA CYS A 278 22.10 -4.13 11.89
C CYS A 278 23.48 -4.54 11.38
N GLY A 279 23.92 -3.88 10.32
CA GLY A 279 25.31 -3.80 9.87
C GLY A 279 25.71 -2.34 9.79
#